data_AF-C3ZJQ8-F1
#
_entry.id   AF-C3ZJQ8-F1
#
_cell.length_a   1.000
_cell.length_b   1.000
_cell.length_c   1.000
_cell.angle_alpha   90.00
_cell.angle_beta   90.00
_cell.angle_gamma   90.00
#
_symmetry.space_group_name_H-M   'P 1'
#
loop_
_entity.id
_entity.type
_entity.pdbx_description
1 polymer ?
#
loop_
_entity_poly.entity_id
_entity_poly.type
_entity_poly.pdbx_seq_one_letter_code
_entity_poly.pdbx_strand_id
1 'polypeptide(L)'
;HPELSSEEDRLSTFFHWPLYSPISPRKLAQAGFYYTHIDDQVKCYWCDGGLKDWETGDDPWIEHTRWYGKECGFVLRERGIGYVRQIKNTFPSLVQVAHHHSQQDFVQDFIVGAANVTVQVGNGDAEDEFEEHFLDAMDSRVVRNVVEMGFGQQNIEIVVRRRLRARRGPFTTMTDLVEAVLAMAVEQKEEPEDETSASMEELQRRLQRMKEERMCKICMTKDATMVFIPCGHLCCCEGCAHTMRSRGRKCPICRARILKAQRAFLA
;
A
#
# COMPACT_ATOMS: atom_id res chain seq x y z
N HIS A 1 27.13 -7.20 4.62
CA HIS A 1 28.24 -8.10 4.27
C HIS A 1 29.51 -7.30 3.92
N PRO A 2 30.24 -6.76 4.91
CA PRO A 2 31.50 -6.02 4.66
C PRO A 2 32.57 -6.84 3.93
N GLU A 3 32.58 -8.15 4.15
CA GLU A 3 33.43 -9.15 3.51
C GLU A 3 33.17 -9.30 2.01
N LEU A 4 32.05 -8.78 1.51
CA LEU A 4 31.67 -8.79 0.08
C LEU A 4 31.74 -7.38 -0.52
N SER A 5 32.54 -6.49 0.07
CA SER A 5 32.71 -5.12 -0.42
C SER A 5 33.50 -5.03 -1.73
N SER A 6 34.44 -5.95 -1.97
CA SER A 6 35.14 -6.08 -3.25
C SER A 6 34.24 -6.71 -4.32
N GLU A 7 34.36 -6.23 -5.56
CA GLU A 7 33.72 -6.89 -6.72
C GLU A 7 34.21 -8.33 -6.90
N GLU A 8 35.50 -8.57 -6.67
CA GLU A 8 36.11 -9.89 -6.85
C GLU A 8 35.57 -10.91 -5.84
N ASP A 9 35.41 -10.51 -4.58
CA ASP A 9 34.82 -11.35 -3.54
C ASP A 9 33.37 -11.70 -3.89
N ARG A 10 32.58 -10.73 -4.38
CA ARG A 10 31.22 -11.01 -4.87
C ARG A 10 31.21 -11.95 -6.07
N LEU A 11 32.11 -11.74 -7.02
CA LEU A 11 32.20 -12.58 -8.22
C LEU A 11 32.55 -14.03 -7.86
N SER A 12 33.38 -14.25 -6.84
CA SER A 12 33.75 -15.58 -6.36
C SER A 12 32.55 -16.42 -5.90
N THR A 13 31.47 -15.77 -5.45
CA THR A 13 30.24 -16.46 -5.03
C THR A 13 29.50 -17.14 -6.19
N PHE A 14 29.78 -16.78 -7.44
CA PHE A 14 29.07 -17.29 -8.62
C PHE A 14 29.61 -18.62 -9.18
N PHE A 15 30.39 -19.38 -8.40
CA PHE A 15 31.03 -20.62 -8.87
C PHE A 15 30.05 -21.72 -9.32
N HIS A 16 28.76 -21.62 -8.98
CA HIS A 16 27.65 -22.46 -9.46
C HIS A 16 26.46 -21.64 -9.96
N TRP A 17 26.71 -20.49 -10.56
CA TRP A 17 25.63 -19.70 -11.15
C TRP A 17 24.89 -20.52 -12.23
N PRO A 18 23.54 -20.54 -12.22
CA PRO A 18 22.81 -21.41 -13.14
C PRO A 18 23.06 -21.06 -14.59
N LEU A 19 23.38 -22.08 -15.40
CA LEU A 19 23.65 -21.92 -16.83
C LEU A 19 22.45 -21.41 -17.64
N TYR A 20 21.24 -21.56 -17.12
CA TYR A 20 20.02 -21.03 -17.74
C TYR A 20 19.87 -19.52 -17.54
N SER A 21 20.57 -18.92 -16.58
CA SER A 21 20.42 -17.49 -16.30
C SER A 21 20.98 -16.68 -17.47
N PRO A 22 20.21 -15.74 -18.03
CA PRO A 22 20.63 -14.97 -19.19
C PRO A 22 21.62 -13.85 -18.84
N ILE A 23 21.90 -13.62 -17.55
CA ILE A 23 22.73 -12.52 -17.07
C ILE A 23 24.09 -13.04 -16.60
N SER A 24 25.15 -12.35 -17.05
CA SER A 24 26.52 -12.69 -16.67
C SER A 24 26.79 -12.39 -15.19
N PRO A 25 27.41 -13.31 -14.43
CA PRO A 25 27.88 -13.10 -13.06
C PRO A 25 28.65 -11.80 -12.85
N ARG A 26 29.52 -11.43 -13.79
CA ARG A 26 30.34 -10.21 -13.70
C ARG A 26 29.50 -8.93 -13.65
N LYS A 27 28.44 -8.83 -14.47
CA LYS A 27 27.52 -7.68 -14.44
C LYS A 27 26.77 -7.58 -13.10
N LEU A 28 26.39 -8.72 -12.53
CA LEU A 28 25.74 -8.78 -11.21
C LEU A 28 26.71 -8.32 -10.12
N ALA A 29 27.93 -8.87 -10.09
CA ALA A 29 28.97 -8.48 -9.14
C ALA A 29 29.32 -6.98 -9.22
N GLN A 30 29.43 -6.43 -10.43
CA GLN A 30 29.66 -4.99 -10.66
C GLN A 30 28.53 -4.12 -10.08
N ALA A 31 27.29 -4.55 -10.23
CA ALA A 31 26.13 -3.87 -9.66
C ALA A 31 25.95 -4.11 -8.15
N GLY A 32 26.93 -4.71 -7.48
CA GLY A 32 26.94 -4.90 -6.04
C GLY A 32 26.28 -6.20 -5.57
N PHE A 33 25.94 -7.10 -6.48
CA PHE A 33 25.26 -8.36 -6.14
C PHE A 33 26.22 -9.52 -5.91
N TYR A 34 25.90 -10.37 -4.93
CA TYR A 34 26.50 -11.68 -4.73
C TYR A 34 25.44 -12.78 -4.85
N TYR A 35 25.86 -13.98 -5.20
CA TYR A 35 24.97 -15.12 -5.37
C TYR A 35 24.56 -15.73 -4.03
N THR A 36 23.27 -16.03 -3.83
CA THR A 36 22.78 -16.68 -2.61
C THR A 36 22.84 -18.21 -2.66
N HIS A 37 23.30 -18.79 -3.78
CA HIS A 37 23.32 -20.23 -4.05
C HIS A 37 21.94 -20.89 -4.19
N ILE A 38 20.88 -20.10 -4.38
CA ILE A 38 19.51 -20.59 -4.59
C ILE A 38 18.99 -20.04 -5.91
N ASP A 39 18.65 -20.92 -6.86
CA ASP A 39 18.20 -20.56 -8.22
C ASP A 39 19.08 -19.46 -8.84
N ASP A 40 18.49 -18.42 -9.41
CA ASP A 40 19.18 -17.22 -9.90
C ASP A 40 19.04 -16.02 -8.92
N GLN A 41 18.88 -16.30 -7.64
CA GLN A 41 18.67 -15.26 -6.63
C GLN A 41 20.00 -14.62 -6.24
N VAL A 42 20.03 -13.30 -6.20
CA VAL A 42 21.19 -12.52 -5.77
C VAL A 42 20.81 -11.49 -4.72
N LYS A 43 21.78 -11.05 -3.93
CA LYS A 43 21.62 -10.02 -2.91
C LYS A 43 22.68 -8.94 -3.00
N CYS A 44 22.32 -7.70 -2.70
CA CYS A 44 23.29 -6.62 -2.61
C CYS A 44 24.08 -6.71 -1.30
N TYR A 45 25.41 -6.61 -1.37
CA TYR A 45 26.25 -6.65 -0.16
C TYR A 45 26.01 -5.48 0.82
N TRP A 46 25.52 -4.35 0.30
CA TRP A 46 25.33 -3.09 1.02
C TRP A 46 23.92 -2.93 1.59
N CYS A 47 22.88 -2.99 0.74
CA CYS A 47 21.50 -2.75 1.17
C CYS A 47 20.72 -4.04 1.49
N ASP A 48 21.33 -5.21 1.29
CA ASP A 48 20.69 -6.54 1.38
C ASP A 48 19.47 -6.75 0.43
N GLY A 49 19.26 -5.83 -0.51
CA GLY A 49 18.20 -5.92 -1.52
C GLY A 49 18.38 -7.15 -2.42
N GLY A 50 17.35 -7.98 -2.52
CA GLY A 50 17.37 -9.25 -3.23
C GLY A 50 16.63 -9.20 -4.57
N LEU A 51 17.20 -9.78 -5.62
CA LEU A 51 16.59 -9.89 -6.95
C LEU A 51 16.73 -11.31 -7.49
N LYS A 52 15.78 -11.72 -8.34
CA LYS A 52 15.72 -13.04 -8.96
C LYS A 52 14.86 -13.03 -10.22
N ASP A 53 14.75 -14.17 -10.88
CA ASP A 53 14.00 -14.37 -12.13
C ASP A 53 14.53 -13.42 -13.23
N TRP A 54 15.84 -13.44 -13.45
CA TRP A 54 16.56 -12.58 -14.39
C TRP A 54 16.23 -12.93 -15.84
N GLU A 55 15.98 -11.90 -16.66
CA GLU A 55 15.56 -12.04 -18.05
C GLU A 55 16.58 -11.49 -19.03
N THR A 56 16.54 -12.00 -20.27
CA THR A 56 17.37 -11.48 -21.36
C THR A 56 17.10 -10.00 -21.57
N GLY A 57 18.14 -9.18 -21.40
CA GLY A 57 18.07 -7.73 -21.55
C GLY A 57 17.93 -6.96 -20.23
N ASP A 58 17.78 -7.65 -19.09
CA ASP A 58 17.87 -6.99 -17.78
C ASP A 58 19.26 -6.38 -17.58
N ASP A 59 19.29 -5.13 -17.08
CA ASP A 59 20.50 -4.46 -16.63
C ASP A 59 20.53 -4.46 -15.09
N PRO A 60 21.53 -5.10 -14.45
CA PRO A 60 21.59 -5.18 -13.00
C PRO A 60 21.61 -3.82 -12.28
N TRP A 61 22.23 -2.79 -12.85
CA TRP A 61 22.23 -1.45 -12.25
C TRP A 61 20.86 -0.79 -12.32
N ILE A 62 20.15 -0.93 -13.44
CA ILE A 62 18.78 -0.43 -13.58
C ILE A 62 17.87 -1.12 -12.58
N GLU A 63 17.87 -2.46 -12.52
CA GLU A 63 16.98 -3.19 -11.60
C GLU A 63 17.32 -2.91 -10.13
N HIS A 64 18.61 -2.87 -9.77
CA HIS A 64 19.03 -2.48 -8.41
C HIS A 64 18.54 -1.08 -8.03
N THR A 65 18.70 -0.11 -8.94
CA THR A 65 18.28 1.27 -8.72
C THR A 65 16.77 1.41 -8.65
N ARG A 66 16.08 0.69 -9.53
CA ARG A 66 14.63 0.70 -9.65
C ARG A 66 13.97 0.22 -8.36
N TRP A 67 14.49 -0.84 -7.75
CA TRP A 67 13.92 -1.40 -6.52
C TRP A 67 14.46 -0.70 -5.28
N TYR A 68 15.79 -0.63 -5.12
CA TYR A 68 16.44 -0.24 -3.86
C TYR A 68 17.25 1.06 -3.96
N GLY A 69 17.23 1.78 -5.09
CA GLY A 69 18.17 2.87 -5.35
C GLY A 69 18.08 4.08 -4.41
N LYS A 70 16.95 4.30 -3.73
CA LYS A 70 16.81 5.38 -2.73
C LYS A 70 17.42 4.98 -1.38
N GLU A 71 17.30 3.71 -0.98
CA GLU A 71 17.82 3.22 0.31
C GLU A 71 19.24 2.63 0.21
N CYS A 72 19.73 2.33 -1.00
CA CYS A 72 21.04 1.71 -1.20
C CYS A 72 22.17 2.75 -1.33
N GLY A 73 22.95 2.90 -0.26
CA GLY A 73 24.13 3.78 -0.22
C GLY A 73 25.20 3.43 -1.27
N PHE A 74 25.33 2.16 -1.66
CA PHE A 74 26.21 1.74 -2.75
C PHE A 74 25.75 2.28 -4.11
N VAL A 75 24.46 2.13 -4.45
CA VAL A 75 23.90 2.67 -5.70
C VAL A 75 24.03 4.19 -5.75
N LEU A 76 23.72 4.87 -4.64
CA LEU A 76 23.87 6.32 -4.55
C LEU A 76 25.31 6.78 -4.76
N ARG A 77 26.29 6.04 -4.22
CA ARG A 77 27.71 6.33 -4.38
C ARG A 77 28.19 6.12 -5.82
N GLU A 78 27.88 4.97 -6.42
CA GLU A 78 28.44 4.55 -7.71
C GLU A 78 27.71 5.15 -8.92
N ARG A 79 26.41 5.43 -8.80
CA ARG A 79 25.58 5.93 -9.92
C ARG A 79 25.05 7.35 -9.74
N GLY A 80 25.02 7.83 -8.49
CA GLY A 80 24.56 9.18 -8.16
C GLY A 80 23.03 9.33 -8.13
N ILE A 81 22.58 10.33 -7.37
CA ILE A 81 21.14 10.61 -7.17
C ILE A 81 20.40 10.98 -8.47
N GLY A 82 21.10 11.56 -9.45
CA GLY A 82 20.52 11.90 -10.76
C GLY A 82 20.09 10.66 -11.54
N TYR A 83 20.95 9.63 -11.57
CA TYR A 83 20.63 8.34 -12.16
C TYR A 83 19.45 7.67 -11.44
N VAL A 84 19.45 7.68 -10.10
CA VAL A 84 18.35 7.13 -9.30
C VAL A 84 17.03 7.82 -9.64
N ARG A 85 17.02 9.16 -9.70
CA ARG A 85 15.82 9.94 -10.05
C ARG A 85 15.34 9.62 -11.47
N GLN A 86 16.24 9.55 -12.44
CA GLN A 86 15.89 9.19 -13.82
C GLN A 86 15.23 7.82 -13.89
N ILE A 87 15.83 6.79 -13.29
CA ILE A 87 15.27 5.43 -13.27
C ILE A 87 13.93 5.40 -12.55
N LYS A 88 13.79 6.09 -11.40
CA LYS A 88 12.51 6.17 -10.67
C LYS A 88 11.43 6.93 -11.44
N ASN A 89 11.78 7.88 -12.30
CA ASN A 89 10.82 8.56 -13.17
C ASN A 89 10.39 7.67 -14.35
N THR A 90 11.33 6.92 -14.93
CA THR A 90 11.04 5.93 -15.99
C THR A 90 10.22 4.75 -15.45
N PHE A 91 10.43 4.40 -14.17
CA PHE A 91 9.75 3.32 -13.46
C PHE A 91 9.22 3.83 -12.10
N PRO A 92 8.11 4.59 -12.09
CA PRO A 92 7.51 5.13 -10.86
C PRO A 92 7.32 4.04 -9.80
N SER A 93 7.77 4.30 -8.57
CA SER A 93 7.65 3.36 -7.46
C SER A 93 6.20 3.17 -7.06
N LEU A 94 5.85 1.91 -6.80
CA LEU A 94 4.51 1.42 -6.51
C LEU A 94 4.23 1.39 -5.02
N VAL A 95 4.09 2.57 -4.41
CA VAL A 95 3.52 2.68 -3.06
C VAL A 95 2.50 3.79 -3.05
N GLN A 96 1.27 3.44 -3.45
CA GLN A 96 -0.03 3.95 -2.99
C GLN A 96 -1.11 3.65 -4.05
N VAL A 97 -1.48 2.37 -4.19
CA VAL A 97 -2.80 2.01 -4.73
C VAL A 97 -3.47 1.02 -3.77
N ALA A 98 -3.46 1.38 -2.49
CA ALA A 98 -4.25 0.71 -1.47
C ALA A 98 -5.38 1.62 -0.91
N HIS A 99 -5.51 2.88 -1.36
CA HIS A 99 -6.52 3.81 -0.83
C HIS A 99 -7.20 4.72 -1.86
N HIS A 100 -7.45 4.26 -3.08
CA HIS A 100 -8.44 4.94 -3.94
C HIS A 100 -9.37 3.94 -4.62
N HIS A 101 -10.26 3.35 -3.82
CA HIS A 101 -11.59 2.99 -4.29
C HIS A 101 -12.63 3.60 -3.35
N SER A 102 -12.80 4.91 -3.49
CA SER A 102 -14.09 5.55 -3.26
C SER A 102 -14.16 6.79 -4.15
N GLN A 103 -14.97 6.65 -5.20
CA GLN A 103 -15.71 7.71 -5.90
C GLN A 103 -14.95 8.62 -6.89
N GLN A 104 -15.27 8.37 -8.17
CA GLN A 104 -15.48 9.32 -9.28
C GLN A 104 -14.36 10.29 -9.68
N ASP A 105 -13.75 10.03 -10.85
CA ASP A 105 -13.69 10.93 -12.03
C ASP A 105 -12.56 10.47 -12.97
N PHE A 106 -12.92 9.88 -14.10
CA PHE A 106 -13.05 10.52 -15.42
C PHE A 106 -11.69 10.66 -16.13
N VAL A 107 -11.59 9.95 -17.25
CA VAL A 107 -10.52 10.02 -18.23
C VAL A 107 -10.32 11.45 -18.73
N GLN A 108 -9.07 11.92 -18.85
CA GLN A 108 -8.67 12.70 -20.04
C GLN A 108 -7.16 12.63 -20.27
N ASP A 109 -6.82 12.34 -21.51
CA ASP A 109 -5.50 12.11 -22.07
C ASP A 109 -4.55 13.33 -22.09
N PHE A 110 -3.27 12.98 -22.18
CA PHE A 110 -2.14 13.66 -22.84
C PHE A 110 -2.47 14.83 -23.80
N ILE A 111 -2.00 16.06 -23.50
CA ILE A 111 -1.55 17.06 -24.51
C ILE A 111 -0.34 17.85 -23.98
N VAL A 112 0.67 17.98 -24.84
CA VAL A 112 1.86 18.85 -24.78
C VAL A 112 1.47 20.33 -24.94
N GLY A 113 2.03 21.23 -24.14
CA GLY A 113 2.11 22.66 -24.50
C GLY A 113 1.80 23.63 -23.35
N ALA A 114 2.65 24.63 -23.20
CA ALA A 114 2.60 25.67 -22.19
C ALA A 114 1.35 26.56 -22.28
N ALA A 115 0.72 26.84 -21.13
CA ALA A 115 0.04 28.11 -20.82
C ALA A 115 -0.26 28.18 -19.31
N ASN A 116 0.04 29.33 -18.71
CA ASN A 116 -0.28 29.65 -17.32
C ASN A 116 -1.79 29.58 -17.08
N VAL A 117 -2.22 28.79 -16.11
CA VAL A 117 -3.59 28.82 -15.58
C VAL A 117 -3.51 29.13 -14.09
N THR A 118 -3.99 30.32 -13.74
CA THR A 118 -4.29 30.72 -12.37
C THR A 118 -5.51 29.93 -11.89
N VAL A 119 -5.34 29.14 -10.83
CA VAL A 119 -6.44 28.42 -10.19
C VAL A 119 -7.13 29.36 -9.20
N GLN A 120 -8.41 29.64 -9.46
CA GLN A 120 -9.32 30.25 -8.49
C GLN A 120 -9.82 29.17 -7.52
N VAL A 121 -9.88 29.53 -6.23
CA VAL A 121 -10.35 28.69 -5.12
C VAL A 121 -11.84 28.93 -4.87
N GLY A 122 -12.61 27.87 -4.66
CA GLY A 122 -13.99 27.85 -4.11
C GLY A 122 -14.63 26.48 -4.35
N ASN A 123 -15.42 25.84 -3.48
CA ASN A 123 -15.98 26.10 -2.14
C ASN A 123 -16.06 24.74 -1.41
N GLY A 124 -15.78 24.68 -0.10
CA GLY A 124 -15.77 23.44 0.71
C GLY A 124 -16.64 23.51 1.98
N ASP A 125 -17.60 24.44 2.02
CA ASP A 125 -17.97 25.08 3.28
C ASP A 125 -18.89 24.27 4.22
N ALA A 126 -19.52 23.16 3.77
CA ALA A 126 -20.58 22.49 4.55
C ALA A 126 -20.12 21.32 5.45
N GLU A 127 -19.04 20.64 5.09
CA GLU A 127 -18.49 19.55 5.93
C GLU A 127 -17.54 20.09 7.01
N ASP A 128 -16.80 21.16 6.69
CA ASP A 128 -15.91 21.85 7.63
C ASP A 128 -16.69 22.53 8.78
N GLU A 129 -17.87 23.12 8.49
CA GLU A 129 -18.72 23.78 9.50
C GLU A 129 -19.31 22.78 10.52
N PHE A 130 -19.59 21.53 10.12
CA PHE A 130 -20.12 20.50 11.03
C PHE A 130 -19.06 20.02 12.03
N GLU A 131 -17.83 19.80 11.56
CA GLU A 131 -16.75 19.32 12.40
C GLU A 131 -16.32 20.39 13.41
N GLU A 132 -16.30 21.66 13.01
CA GLU A 132 -16.06 22.80 13.92
C GLU A 132 -17.13 22.86 15.03
N HIS A 133 -18.42 22.74 14.67
CA HIS A 133 -19.52 22.70 15.65
C HIS A 133 -19.46 21.50 16.60
N PHE A 134 -18.94 20.35 16.12
CA PHE A 134 -18.77 19.17 16.93
C PHE A 134 -17.64 19.32 17.95
N LEU A 135 -16.49 19.85 17.54
CA LEU A 135 -15.35 20.12 18.43
C LEU A 135 -15.73 21.13 19.52
N ASP A 136 -16.42 22.22 19.16
CA ASP A 136 -16.92 23.21 20.12
C ASP A 136 -17.90 22.61 21.14
N ALA A 137 -18.78 21.71 20.70
CA ALA A 137 -19.71 21.01 21.59
C ALA A 137 -18.97 20.06 22.54
N MET A 138 -17.90 19.39 22.08
CA MET A 138 -17.07 18.48 22.88
C MET A 138 -16.20 19.23 23.89
N ASP A 139 -15.74 20.44 23.59
CA ASP A 139 -14.98 21.29 24.51
C ASP A 139 -15.86 22.05 25.52
N SER A 140 -17.19 21.93 25.39
CA SER A 140 -18.14 22.61 26.26
C SER A 140 -17.99 22.23 27.74
N ARG A 141 -18.33 23.17 28.63
CA ARG A 141 -18.35 22.92 30.09
C ARG A 141 -19.29 21.77 30.48
N VAL A 142 -20.34 21.55 29.70
CA VAL A 142 -21.31 20.47 29.92
C VAL A 142 -20.64 19.12 29.71
N VAL A 143 -19.90 18.94 28.61
CA VAL A 143 -19.18 17.70 28.31
C VAL A 143 -18.06 17.45 29.32
N ARG A 144 -17.26 18.48 29.65
CA ARG A 144 -16.17 18.35 30.65
C ARG A 144 -16.68 17.88 32.01
N ASN A 145 -17.74 18.48 32.53
CA ASN A 145 -18.29 18.08 33.82
C ASN A 145 -18.82 16.64 33.80
N VAL A 146 -19.42 16.18 32.69
CA VAL A 146 -19.92 14.80 32.56
C VAL A 146 -18.76 13.80 32.46
N VAL A 147 -17.66 14.15 31.80
CA VAL A 147 -16.42 13.34 31.82
C VAL A 147 -15.84 13.26 33.23
N GLU A 148 -15.80 14.37 33.97
CA GLU A 148 -15.34 14.41 35.37
C GLU A 148 -16.22 13.56 36.32
N MET A 149 -17.51 13.39 35.99
CA MET A 149 -18.41 12.46 36.69
C MET A 149 -18.12 10.97 36.40
N GLY A 150 -17.15 10.68 35.53
CA GLY A 150 -16.68 9.32 35.22
C GLY A 150 -17.34 8.67 34.01
N PHE A 151 -18.10 9.41 33.20
CA PHE A 151 -18.67 8.89 31.97
C PHE A 151 -17.60 8.80 30.87
N GLY A 152 -17.61 7.67 30.13
CA GLY A 152 -16.63 7.42 29.08
C GLY A 152 -16.75 8.40 27.90
N GLN A 153 -15.64 9.03 27.53
CA GLN A 153 -15.57 10.03 26.45
C GLN A 153 -16.12 9.51 25.11
N GLN A 154 -15.92 8.22 24.80
CA GLN A 154 -16.45 7.60 23.56
C GLN A 154 -17.98 7.62 23.51
N ASN A 155 -18.66 7.33 24.63
CA ASN A 155 -20.12 7.35 24.68
C ASN A 155 -20.66 8.78 24.54
N ILE A 156 -19.96 9.75 25.13
CA ILE A 156 -20.31 11.17 25.03
C ILE A 156 -20.15 11.66 23.59
N GLU A 157 -19.06 11.32 22.90
CA GLU A 157 -18.89 11.68 21.48
C GLU A 157 -20.03 11.14 20.61
N ILE A 158 -20.43 9.89 20.81
CA ILE A 158 -21.50 9.26 20.01
C ILE A 158 -22.83 10.03 20.23
N VAL A 159 -23.16 10.34 21.48
CA VAL A 159 -24.37 11.08 21.86
C VAL A 159 -24.37 12.50 21.29
N VAL A 160 -23.25 13.23 21.42
CA VAL A 160 -23.08 14.61 20.89
C VAL A 160 -23.17 14.62 19.37
N ARG A 161 -22.46 13.71 18.69
CA ARG A 161 -22.49 13.58 17.23
C ARG A 161 -23.88 13.22 16.71
N ARG A 162 -24.59 12.29 17.36
CA ARG A 162 -25.98 11.90 17.00
C ARG A 162 -26.93 13.08 17.14
N ARG A 163 -26.78 13.89 18.19
CA ARG A 163 -27.62 15.07 18.43
C ARG A 163 -27.40 16.17 17.40
N LEU A 164 -26.14 16.52 17.10
CA LEU A 164 -25.82 17.54 16.10
C LEU A 164 -26.26 17.11 14.69
N ARG A 165 -26.12 15.83 14.33
CA ARG A 165 -26.66 15.28 13.07
C ARG A 165 -28.19 15.38 12.99
N ALA A 166 -28.88 15.23 14.12
CA ALA A 166 -30.32 15.43 14.21
C ALA A 166 -30.74 16.91 14.16
N ARG A 167 -29.80 17.84 13.91
CA ARG A 167 -29.98 19.31 13.93
C ARG A 167 -30.60 19.82 15.21
N ARG A 168 -30.41 19.09 16.30
CA ARG A 168 -30.69 19.54 17.66
C ARG A 168 -29.37 20.13 18.13
N GLY A 169 -29.34 21.42 18.47
CA GLY A 169 -28.12 22.11 18.91
C GLY A 169 -27.41 21.38 20.07
N PRO A 170 -26.22 21.84 20.49
CA PRO A 170 -25.41 21.18 21.51
C PRO A 170 -26.15 21.01 22.83
N PHE A 171 -25.70 20.07 23.66
CA PHE A 171 -26.27 19.90 25.00
C PHE A 171 -25.98 21.13 25.85
N THR A 172 -27.02 21.70 26.45
CA THR A 172 -26.92 22.90 27.29
C THR A 172 -26.94 22.58 28.77
N THR A 173 -27.33 21.36 29.16
CA THR A 173 -27.36 20.92 30.57
C THR A 173 -26.69 19.56 30.73
N MET A 174 -26.09 19.34 31.90
CA MET A 174 -25.49 18.04 32.24
C MET A 174 -26.54 16.95 32.35
N THR A 175 -27.75 17.29 32.81
CA THR A 175 -28.87 16.36 32.95
C THR A 175 -29.28 15.80 31.59
N ASP A 176 -29.48 16.65 30.58
CA ASP A 176 -29.86 16.20 29.24
C ASP A 176 -28.77 15.32 28.59
N LEU A 177 -27.50 15.64 28.83
CA LEU A 177 -26.38 14.86 28.32
C LEU A 177 -26.28 13.50 29.02
N VAL A 178 -26.39 13.47 30.35
CA VAL A 178 -26.37 12.23 31.15
C VAL A 178 -27.57 11.35 30.82
N GLU A 179 -28.77 11.90 30.71
CA GLU A 179 -29.96 11.15 30.30
C GLU A 179 -29.79 10.53 28.91
N ALA A 180 -29.23 11.28 27.95
CA ALA A 180 -28.95 10.76 26.62
C ALA A 180 -27.87 9.66 26.61
N VAL A 181 -26.83 9.79 27.45
CA VAL A 181 -25.78 8.76 27.62
C VAL A 181 -26.33 7.50 28.31
N LEU A 182 -27.19 7.66 29.31
CA LEU A 182 -27.82 6.55 30.02
C LEU A 182 -28.88 5.84 29.17
N ALA A 183 -29.67 6.60 28.39
CA ALA A 183 -30.63 6.03 27.44
C ALA A 183 -29.91 5.16 26.39
N MET A 184 -28.73 5.59 25.94
CA MET A 184 -27.87 4.77 25.07
C MET A 184 -27.38 3.47 25.75
N ALA A 185 -27.11 3.48 27.05
CA ALA A 185 -26.72 2.28 27.79
C ALA A 185 -27.89 1.30 28.04
N VAL A 186 -29.13 1.77 27.97
CA VAL A 186 -30.35 0.94 28.04
C VAL A 186 -30.68 0.36 26.66
N GLU A 187 -30.50 1.13 25.58
CA GLU A 187 -30.59 0.62 24.19
C GLU A 187 -29.54 -0.48 23.90
N GLN A 188 -28.42 -0.51 24.63
CA GLN A 188 -27.37 -1.52 24.54
C GLN A 188 -27.59 -2.78 25.42
N LYS A 189 -28.64 -2.83 26.26
CA LYS A 189 -28.90 -3.96 27.19
C LYS A 189 -30.09 -4.84 26.80
N GLU A 190 -30.79 -4.52 25.72
CA GLU A 190 -31.76 -5.42 25.09
C GLU A 190 -31.11 -6.09 23.86
N GLU A 191 -30.07 -6.90 24.08
CA GLU A 191 -29.61 -7.84 23.05
C GLU A 191 -30.16 -9.24 23.36
N PRO A 192 -30.92 -9.88 22.44
CA PRO A 192 -31.28 -11.27 22.58
C PRO A 192 -30.02 -12.16 22.46
N GLU A 193 -30.06 -13.38 22.99
CA GLU A 193 -28.98 -14.36 23.21
C GLU A 193 -28.18 -14.84 21.95
N ASP A 194 -27.93 -13.99 20.95
CA ASP A 194 -27.32 -14.31 19.63
C ASP A 194 -25.90 -13.74 19.41
N GLU A 195 -25.30 -13.06 20.40
CA GLU A 195 -24.02 -12.32 20.25
C GLU A 195 -22.80 -13.20 19.89
N THR A 196 -22.81 -14.50 20.21
CA THR A 196 -21.66 -15.38 19.92
C THR A 196 -21.59 -15.83 18.45
N SER A 197 -22.74 -15.91 17.76
CA SER A 197 -22.82 -16.32 16.36
C SER A 197 -22.39 -15.17 15.43
N ALA A 198 -22.88 -13.95 15.71
CA ALA A 198 -22.61 -12.75 14.93
C ALA A 198 -21.12 -12.34 14.93
N SER A 199 -20.43 -12.48 16.07
CA SER A 199 -19.00 -12.17 16.21
C SER A 199 -18.10 -13.12 15.42
N MET A 200 -18.43 -14.41 15.43
CA MET A 200 -17.67 -15.42 14.69
C MET A 200 -17.93 -15.32 13.19
N GLU A 201 -19.17 -15.08 12.76
CA GLU A 201 -19.49 -14.85 11.36
C GLU A 201 -18.79 -13.60 10.80
N GLU A 202 -18.76 -12.49 11.55
CA GLU A 202 -18.08 -11.27 11.10
C GLU A 202 -16.56 -11.46 10.99
N LEU A 203 -15.96 -12.17 11.95
CA LEU A 203 -14.54 -12.54 11.86
C LEU A 203 -14.27 -13.46 10.67
N GLN A 204 -15.14 -14.44 10.41
CA GLN A 204 -15.06 -15.32 9.24
C GLN A 204 -15.18 -14.52 7.93
N ARG A 205 -16.11 -13.55 7.84
CA ARG A 205 -16.25 -12.66 6.68
C ARG A 205 -14.99 -11.81 6.48
N ARG A 206 -14.41 -11.26 7.55
CA ARG A 206 -13.14 -10.53 7.48
C ARG A 206 -11.98 -11.40 7.00
N LEU A 207 -11.83 -12.60 7.57
CA LEU A 207 -10.79 -13.55 7.16
C LEU A 207 -10.98 -13.97 5.68
N GLN A 208 -12.22 -14.18 5.25
CA GLN A 208 -12.53 -14.52 3.88
C GLN A 208 -12.18 -13.38 2.91
N ARG A 209 -12.55 -12.13 3.24
CA ARG A 209 -12.18 -10.96 2.43
C ARG A 209 -10.67 -10.81 2.30
N MET A 210 -9.94 -10.95 3.41
CA MET A 210 -8.47 -10.90 3.41
C MET A 210 -7.84 -12.01 2.56
N LYS A 211 -8.43 -13.22 2.56
CA LYS A 211 -7.99 -14.33 1.70
C LYS A 211 -8.26 -14.03 0.22
N GLU A 212 -9.45 -13.52 -0.10
CA GLU A 212 -9.83 -13.18 -1.47
C GLU A 212 -8.92 -12.11 -2.06
N GLU A 213 -8.61 -11.06 -1.30
CA GLU A 213 -7.67 -10.00 -1.70
C GLU A 213 -6.29 -10.54 -2.08
N ARG A 214 -5.82 -11.59 -1.39
CA ARG A 214 -4.52 -12.24 -1.64
C ARG A 214 -4.58 -13.32 -2.73
N MET A 215 -5.75 -13.65 -3.25
CA MET A 215 -5.92 -14.72 -4.23
C MET A 215 -5.70 -14.25 -5.67
N CYS A 216 -5.08 -15.10 -6.48
CA CYS A 216 -4.92 -14.89 -7.92
C CYS A 216 -6.29 -14.73 -8.59
N LYS A 217 -6.52 -13.58 -9.21
CA LYS A 217 -7.81 -13.24 -9.85
C LYS A 217 -8.04 -13.92 -11.20
N ILE A 218 -7.08 -14.74 -11.65
CA ILE A 218 -7.15 -15.47 -12.93
C ILE A 218 -7.53 -16.93 -12.70
N CYS A 219 -6.82 -17.64 -11.83
CA CYS A 219 -7.15 -19.04 -11.53
C CYS A 219 -8.03 -19.23 -10.29
N MET A 220 -8.13 -18.23 -9.40
CA MET A 220 -8.86 -18.32 -8.14
C MET A 220 -8.47 -19.53 -7.28
N THR A 221 -7.21 -20.01 -7.43
CA THR A 221 -6.71 -21.22 -6.75
C THR A 221 -5.48 -20.95 -5.90
N LYS A 222 -4.56 -20.10 -6.37
CA LYS A 222 -3.27 -19.82 -5.76
C LYS A 222 -3.19 -18.35 -5.33
N ASP A 223 -2.27 -18.03 -4.45
CA ASP A 223 -2.05 -16.65 -4.03
C ASP A 223 -1.46 -15.78 -5.16
N ALA A 224 -1.91 -14.53 -5.20
CA ALA A 224 -1.35 -13.48 -6.04
C ALA A 224 0.04 -13.13 -5.52
N THR A 225 1.05 -13.49 -6.31
CA THR A 225 2.47 -13.36 -5.93
C THR A 225 3.27 -12.59 -6.99
N MET A 226 2.64 -12.23 -8.11
CA MET A 226 3.32 -11.58 -9.24
C MET A 226 2.80 -10.17 -9.48
N VAL A 227 3.74 -9.25 -9.62
CA VAL A 227 3.55 -7.84 -9.98
C VAL A 227 3.86 -7.66 -11.45
N PHE A 228 2.94 -7.06 -12.20
CA PHE A 228 3.20 -6.71 -13.61
C PHE A 228 3.93 -5.38 -13.75
N ILE A 229 4.87 -5.32 -14.68
CA ILE A 229 5.74 -4.17 -14.92
C ILE A 229 5.37 -3.56 -16.29
N PRO A 230 5.18 -2.24 -16.41
CA PRO A 230 5.43 -1.20 -15.40
C PRO A 230 4.24 -0.86 -14.49
N CYS A 231 3.04 -1.41 -14.72
CA CYS A 231 1.83 -0.92 -14.06
C CYS A 231 1.69 -1.27 -12.57
N GLY A 232 2.46 -2.22 -12.08
CA GLY A 232 2.58 -2.58 -10.68
C GLY A 232 1.46 -3.35 -10.03
N HIS A 233 0.49 -3.83 -10.79
CA HIS A 233 -0.64 -4.56 -10.22
C HIS A 233 -0.22 -5.97 -9.80
N LEU A 234 -0.41 -6.26 -8.50
CA LEU A 234 -0.33 -7.60 -7.91
C LEU A 234 -1.69 -8.28 -8.06
N CYS A 235 -1.87 -9.09 -9.10
CA CYS A 235 -3.19 -9.64 -9.40
C CYS A 235 -3.22 -11.15 -9.67
N CYS A 236 -2.06 -11.81 -9.76
CA CYS A 236 -2.02 -13.21 -10.15
C CYS A 236 -0.83 -14.00 -9.61
N CYS A 237 -0.93 -15.33 -9.67
CA CYS A 237 0.15 -16.24 -9.34
C CYS A 237 1.13 -16.40 -10.51
N GLU A 238 2.30 -16.98 -10.24
CA GLU A 238 3.37 -17.20 -11.23
C GLU A 238 2.91 -17.90 -12.52
N GLY A 239 2.16 -19.00 -12.43
CA GLY A 239 1.69 -19.72 -13.61
C GLY A 239 0.74 -18.90 -14.49
N CYS A 240 -0.14 -18.11 -13.87
CA CYS A 240 -1.03 -17.21 -14.60
C CYS A 240 -0.26 -16.02 -15.19
N ALA A 241 0.72 -15.47 -14.47
CA ALA A 241 1.58 -14.42 -14.97
C ALA A 241 2.36 -14.86 -16.22
N HIS A 242 2.93 -16.06 -16.20
CA HIS A 242 3.63 -16.65 -17.35
C HIS A 242 2.69 -16.78 -18.56
N THR A 243 1.49 -17.34 -18.37
CA THR A 243 0.49 -17.50 -19.43
C THR A 243 0.03 -16.17 -20.03
N MET A 244 -0.13 -15.14 -19.20
CA MET A 244 -0.51 -13.80 -19.64
C MET A 244 0.59 -13.18 -20.51
N ARG A 245 1.85 -13.31 -20.10
CA ARG A 245 3.00 -12.78 -20.85
C ARG A 245 3.25 -13.54 -22.15
N SER A 246 3.26 -14.87 -22.13
CA SER A 246 3.53 -15.69 -23.32
C SER A 246 2.48 -15.49 -24.42
N ARG A 247 1.23 -15.18 -24.03
CA ARG A 247 0.14 -14.84 -24.97
C ARG A 247 0.02 -13.35 -25.30
N GLY A 248 0.96 -12.51 -24.86
CA GLY A 248 0.95 -11.06 -25.12
C GLY A 248 -0.28 -10.33 -24.58
N ARG A 249 -0.90 -10.84 -23.51
CA ARG A 249 -2.09 -10.23 -22.89
C ARG A 249 -1.71 -8.99 -22.09
N LYS A 250 -2.70 -8.13 -21.84
CA LYS A 250 -2.59 -6.91 -21.03
C LYS A 250 -2.95 -7.19 -19.56
N CYS A 251 -2.49 -6.34 -18.64
CA CYS A 251 -2.83 -6.43 -17.21
C CYS A 251 -4.35 -6.49 -17.01
N PRO A 252 -4.90 -7.44 -16.22
CA PRO A 252 -6.34 -7.56 -15.99
C PRO A 252 -6.94 -6.35 -15.27
N ILE A 253 -6.15 -5.63 -14.47
CA ILE A 253 -6.64 -4.51 -13.65
C ILE A 253 -6.68 -3.21 -14.45
N CYS A 254 -5.56 -2.81 -15.05
CA CYS A 254 -5.42 -1.51 -15.72
C CYS A 254 -5.24 -1.58 -17.24
N ARG A 255 -5.22 -2.79 -17.83
CA ARG A 255 -5.02 -3.02 -19.27
C ARG A 255 -3.68 -2.49 -19.83
N ALA A 256 -2.72 -2.15 -18.99
CA ALA A 256 -1.36 -1.83 -19.42
C ALA A 256 -0.68 -3.05 -20.08
N ARG A 257 0.23 -2.80 -21.02
CA ARG A 257 1.07 -3.85 -21.62
C ARG A 257 2.00 -4.41 -20.53
N ILE A 258 2.06 -5.73 -20.43
CA ILE A 258 2.95 -6.41 -19.48
C ILE A 258 4.31 -6.56 -20.16
N LEU A 259 5.32 -5.85 -19.66
CA LEU A 259 6.71 -5.98 -20.12
C LEU A 259 7.41 -7.09 -19.32
N LYS A 260 7.28 -7.04 -17.99
CA LYS A 260 7.86 -8.02 -17.06
C LYS A 260 6.84 -8.45 -16.01
N ALA A 261 7.01 -9.64 -15.46
CA ALA A 261 6.28 -10.10 -14.26
C ALA A 261 7.30 -10.48 -13.20
N GLN A 262 7.29 -9.79 -12.07
CA GLN A 262 8.24 -10.00 -10.98
C GLN A 262 7.50 -10.57 -9.77
N ARG A 263 8.10 -11.54 -9.08
CA ARG A 263 7.56 -12.02 -7.81
C ARG A 263 7.67 -10.93 -6.73
N ALA A 264 6.57 -10.64 -6.04
CA ALA A 264 6.55 -9.81 -4.84
C ALA A 264 7.05 -10.61 -3.64
N PHE A 265 7.98 -10.03 -2.88
CA PHE A 265 8.34 -10.49 -1.54
C PHE A 265 7.71 -9.52 -0.54
N LEU A 266 6.71 -9.97 0.20
CA LEU A 266 6.18 -9.24 1.36
C LEU A 266 7.09 -9.60 2.54
N ALA A 267 7.83 -8.63 3.05
CA ALA A 267 8.60 -8.74 4.28
C ALA A 267 7.68 -8.67 5.50
#